data_AF-A0A6A5H1F0-F1
#
_entry.id   AF-A0A6A5H1F0-F1
#
_cell.length_a   1.000
_cell.length_b   1.000
_cell.length_c   1.000
_cell.angle_alpha   90.00
_cell.angle_beta   90.00
_cell.angle_gamma   90.00
#
_symmetry.space_group_name_H-M   'P 1'
#
loop_
_entity.id
_entity.type
_entity.pdbx_description
1 polymer ?
#
loop_
_entity_poly.entity_id
_entity_poly.type
_entity_poly.pdbx_seq_one_letter_code
_entity_poly.pdbx_strand_id
1 'polypeptide(L)'
;MQPLEVQPETSSSSETFLNLLKLPKKSLKKLYEYLNPVDCYNIAKCSKPLEHQVKKHKNLSINTIYLRFDNEKSCVGAYFDKFKYTACVFYSWRKGDGVRKTWNNSYYLKAHKFQNYLFCKINHPKEVKSLQPTLFPIDCISGMMETFNELCSMFPSQNAYIYVGVNVNDRKSCEAFCSTPLPRQIHCFRLIGTRPPKTDRVRKVFRAANVNGTVRVSHQVGPACMQDELINSYNVVLDNPEWITREELLSLNNVSIDIGHNNLTADDLNAFLMQWMFLDSDQIRVERLEITLSPQAFQNKRSITNGLILRDWNPKVREGEYFDASSYLARTTIRDPSSFLDCKYSKDIQRDDGRLATILFYGKKLYFIVWRNRFPYRTIKEARKKEKERKAAAMMSKVLNDALRQLNQISQEEWNRKTEWLEAVVTSRKVAAEEEQRAKRKYFEALKEFLDTSEPKPKRKLLKTITIFKNLP
;
A
#
# COMPACT_ATOMS: atom_id res chain seq x y z
N MET A 1 -13.55 -23.96 70.50
CA MET A 1 -13.57 -24.29 69.06
C MET A 1 -12.22 -23.92 68.49
N GLN A 2 -11.45 -24.91 68.04
CA GLN A 2 -10.13 -24.69 67.42
C GLN A 2 -10.30 -23.94 66.09
N PRO A 3 -9.44 -22.97 65.75
CA PRO A 3 -9.25 -22.56 64.37
C PRO A 3 -8.32 -23.58 63.69
N LEU A 4 -8.79 -24.20 62.62
CA LEU A 4 -7.96 -25.01 61.73
C LEU A 4 -6.87 -24.13 61.11
N GLU A 5 -5.62 -24.58 61.22
CA GLU A 5 -4.52 -24.16 60.37
C GLU A 5 -4.86 -24.52 58.91
N VAL A 6 -5.12 -23.50 58.09
CA VAL A 6 -5.10 -23.64 56.63
C VAL A 6 -3.67 -23.34 56.18
N GLN A 7 -2.93 -24.39 55.84
CA GLN A 7 -1.64 -24.23 55.16
C GLN A 7 -1.83 -23.54 53.81
N PRO A 8 -0.89 -22.68 53.37
CA PRO A 8 -0.95 -22.07 52.06
C PRO A 8 -0.70 -23.15 51.00
N GLU A 9 -1.73 -23.46 50.21
CA GLU A 9 -1.58 -24.22 48.97
C GLU A 9 -0.62 -23.46 48.04
N THR A 10 0.62 -23.94 47.97
CA THR A 10 1.60 -23.56 46.96
C THR A 10 1.17 -24.18 45.63
N SER A 11 0.23 -23.53 44.94
CA SER A 11 -0.09 -23.86 43.54
C SER A 11 1.05 -23.36 42.63
N SER A 12 2.14 -24.12 42.55
CA SER A 12 3.17 -23.96 41.53
C SER A 12 2.65 -24.44 40.17
N SER A 13 1.73 -23.66 39.57
CA SER A 13 1.45 -23.82 38.14
C SER A 13 2.68 -23.31 37.37
N SER A 14 3.57 -24.23 37.00
CA SER A 14 4.68 -23.94 36.10
C SER A 14 4.12 -23.63 34.72
N GLU A 15 3.77 -22.36 34.49
CA GLU A 15 3.40 -21.90 33.16
C GLU A 15 4.61 -22.07 32.23
N THR A 16 4.52 -23.05 31.34
CA THR A 16 5.56 -23.29 30.32
C THR A 16 5.48 -22.17 29.29
N PHE A 17 6.30 -21.14 29.45
CA PHE A 17 6.37 -20.03 28.51
C PHE A 17 6.97 -20.49 27.17
N LEU A 18 6.26 -20.21 26.07
CA LEU A 18 6.74 -20.50 24.72
C LEU A 18 7.80 -19.47 24.29
N ASN A 19 9.03 -19.93 24.04
CA ASN A 19 10.07 -19.07 23.48
C ASN A 19 9.94 -18.95 21.96
N LEU A 20 9.36 -17.84 21.50
CA LEU A 20 9.13 -17.57 20.07
C LEU A 20 10.42 -17.54 19.23
N LEU A 21 11.57 -17.20 19.81
CA LEU A 21 12.86 -17.17 19.10
C LEU A 21 13.44 -18.56 18.87
N LYS A 22 13.01 -19.56 19.66
CA LYS A 22 13.48 -20.95 19.57
C LYS A 22 12.58 -21.84 18.70
N LEU A 23 11.52 -21.29 18.10
CA LEU A 23 10.61 -22.06 17.26
C LEU A 23 11.26 -22.48 15.93
N PRO A 24 11.00 -23.71 15.43
CA PRO A 24 11.48 -24.14 14.12
C PRO A 24 10.94 -23.25 12.98
N LYS A 25 11.73 -23.09 11.91
CA LYS A 25 11.38 -22.23 10.74
C LYS A 25 9.99 -22.52 10.16
N LYS A 26 9.59 -23.80 10.05
CA LYS A 26 8.27 -24.20 9.54
C LYS A 26 7.13 -23.73 10.46
N SER A 27 7.30 -23.88 11.77
CA SER A 27 6.34 -23.44 12.78
C SER A 27 6.23 -21.92 12.83
N LEU A 28 7.36 -21.21 12.72
CA LEU A 28 7.39 -19.74 12.62
C LEU A 28 6.61 -19.23 11.41
N LYS A 29 6.86 -19.81 10.23
CA LYS A 29 6.13 -19.43 9.02
C LYS A 29 4.61 -19.59 9.21
N LYS A 30 4.17 -20.75 9.72
CA LYS A 30 2.75 -21.02 9.98
C LYS A 30 2.17 -20.09 11.05
N LEU A 31 2.90 -19.80 12.12
CA LEU A 31 2.49 -18.85 13.15
C LEU A 31 2.23 -17.47 12.53
N TYR A 32 3.21 -16.91 11.81
CA TYR A 32 3.08 -15.59 11.21
C TYR A 32 2.03 -15.52 10.09
N GLU A 33 1.67 -16.64 9.46
CA GLU A 33 0.51 -16.68 8.56
C GLU A 33 -0.81 -16.35 9.29
N TYR A 34 -0.98 -16.82 10.53
CA TYR A 34 -2.18 -16.57 11.34
C TYR A 34 -2.18 -15.24 12.11
N LEU A 35 -1.00 -14.69 12.40
CA LEU A 35 -0.90 -13.42 13.12
C LEU A 35 -1.41 -12.26 12.27
N ASN A 36 -2.23 -11.40 12.87
CA ASN A 36 -2.66 -10.17 12.23
C ASN A 36 -1.55 -9.09 12.37
N PRO A 37 -1.63 -7.96 11.63
CA PRO A 37 -0.64 -6.89 11.71
C PRO A 37 -0.39 -6.34 13.13
N VAL A 38 -1.42 -6.32 13.98
CA VAL A 38 -1.33 -5.83 15.36
C VAL A 38 -0.54 -6.80 16.24
N ASP A 39 -0.82 -8.11 16.11
CA ASP A 39 -0.07 -9.13 16.85
C ASP A 39 1.41 -9.07 16.46
N CYS A 40 1.70 -8.86 15.17
CA CYS A 40 3.04 -8.65 14.67
C CYS A 40 3.70 -7.42 15.31
N TYR A 41 3.01 -6.28 15.36
CA TYR A 41 3.47 -5.05 16.00
C TYR A 41 3.81 -5.27 17.49
N ASN A 42 2.90 -5.91 18.23
CA ASN A 42 3.09 -6.19 19.66
C ASN A 42 4.29 -7.11 19.90
N ILE A 43 4.47 -8.16 19.09
CA ILE A 43 5.61 -9.07 19.19
C ILE A 43 6.93 -8.33 18.91
N ALA A 44 6.95 -7.45 17.90
CA ALA A 44 8.15 -6.68 17.57
C ALA A 44 8.55 -5.71 18.70
N LYS A 45 7.57 -5.16 19.42
CA LYS A 45 7.81 -4.27 20.57
C LYS A 45 8.47 -4.97 21.76
N CYS A 46 8.38 -6.30 21.87
CA CYS A 46 8.96 -7.03 22.99
C CYS A 46 10.50 -7.08 22.97
N SER A 47 11.14 -7.10 21.80
CA SER A 47 12.62 -7.06 21.68
C SER A 47 13.10 -6.87 20.23
N LYS A 48 14.33 -6.39 20.03
CA LYS A 48 14.96 -6.24 18.71
C LYS A 48 15.07 -7.55 17.91
N PRO A 49 15.42 -8.70 18.50
CA PRO A 49 15.38 -9.98 17.79
C PRO A 49 13.99 -10.35 17.27
N LEU A 50 12.94 -10.09 18.06
CA LEU A 50 11.56 -10.35 17.64
C LEU A 50 11.11 -9.39 16.53
N GLU A 51 11.53 -8.12 16.58
CA GLU A 51 11.31 -7.16 15.49
C GLU A 51 11.88 -7.67 14.17
N HIS A 52 13.14 -8.14 14.17
CA HIS A 52 13.78 -8.70 12.99
C HIS A 52 13.07 -9.98 12.50
N GLN A 53 12.64 -10.84 13.43
CA GLN A 53 11.89 -12.04 13.10
C GLN A 53 10.54 -11.73 12.42
N VAL A 54 9.80 -10.73 12.92
CA VAL A 54 8.54 -10.29 12.31
C VAL A 54 8.79 -9.77 10.89
N LYS A 55 9.77 -8.86 10.72
CA LYS A 55 10.14 -8.29 9.40
C LYS A 55 10.52 -9.36 8.39
N LYS A 56 11.18 -10.43 8.84
CA LYS A 56 11.59 -11.55 7.99
C LYS A 56 10.44 -12.44 7.55
N HIS A 57 9.46 -12.69 8.43
CA HIS A 57 8.42 -13.70 8.20
C HIS A 57 7.07 -13.14 7.76
N LYS A 58 6.84 -11.83 7.92
CA LYS A 58 5.57 -11.18 7.59
C LYS A 58 5.79 -10.00 6.64
N ASN A 59 5.40 -10.18 5.38
CA ASN A 59 5.43 -9.11 4.38
C ASN A 59 4.10 -8.33 4.42
N LEU A 60 4.02 -7.29 5.26
CA LEU A 60 2.84 -6.42 5.37
C LEU A 60 3.22 -4.97 5.08
N SER A 61 2.47 -4.33 4.18
CA SER A 61 2.55 -2.88 3.93
C SER A 61 1.38 -2.15 4.57
N ILE A 62 1.61 -0.92 5.00
CA ILE A 62 0.54 -0.01 5.41
C ILE A 62 -0.08 0.58 4.15
N ASN A 63 -1.40 0.43 4.00
CA ASN A 63 -2.17 0.98 2.88
C ASN A 63 -2.66 2.40 3.18
N THR A 64 -3.07 2.67 4.42
CA THR A 64 -3.62 3.98 4.81
C THR A 64 -3.12 4.38 6.19
N ILE A 65 -2.73 5.64 6.35
CA ILE A 65 -2.38 6.25 7.62
C ILE A 65 -3.37 7.39 7.91
N TYR A 66 -3.88 7.43 9.13
CA TYR A 66 -4.76 8.49 9.62
C TYR A 66 -4.09 9.21 10.79
N LEU A 67 -3.91 10.51 10.69
CA LEU A 67 -3.41 11.36 11.77
C LEU A 67 -4.48 12.38 12.12
N ARG A 68 -4.81 12.51 13.39
CA ARG A 68 -5.73 13.56 13.86
C ARG A 68 -5.08 14.32 14.99
N PHE A 69 -4.89 15.61 14.77
CA PHE A 69 -4.43 16.59 15.74
C PHE A 69 -5.66 17.27 16.32
N ASP A 70 -6.08 16.83 17.50
CA ASP A 70 -7.29 17.32 18.16
C ASP A 70 -7.15 17.19 19.67
N ASN A 71 -7.36 18.27 20.42
CA ASN A 71 -7.27 18.29 21.89
C ASN A 71 -8.13 17.19 22.55
N GLU A 72 -9.25 16.84 21.94
CA GLU A 72 -10.21 15.89 22.51
C GLU A 72 -10.12 14.47 21.92
N LYS A 73 -9.50 14.30 20.75
CA LYS A 73 -9.54 13.04 19.96
C LYS A 73 -8.27 12.80 19.14
N SER A 74 -7.09 13.16 19.66
CA SER A 74 -5.83 12.95 18.95
C SER A 74 -5.55 11.46 18.75
N CYS A 75 -5.22 11.05 17.52
CA CYS A 75 -4.98 9.64 17.20
C CYS A 75 -4.05 9.41 16.00
N VAL A 76 -3.42 8.23 16.00
CA VAL A 76 -2.80 7.60 14.82
C VAL A 76 -3.62 6.36 14.45
N GLY A 77 -4.01 6.24 13.19
CA GLY A 77 -4.58 5.03 12.62
C GLY A 77 -3.71 4.46 11.52
N ALA A 78 -3.59 3.14 11.42
CA ALA A 78 -2.92 2.46 10.34
C ALA A 78 -3.77 1.29 9.82
N TYR A 79 -4.01 1.28 8.51
CA TYR A 79 -4.80 0.26 7.85
C TYR A 79 -3.90 -0.53 6.91
N PHE A 80 -3.90 -1.85 7.04
CA PHE A 80 -3.07 -2.78 6.26
C PHE A 80 -3.85 -3.44 5.12
N ASP A 81 -5.18 -3.36 5.14
CA ASP A 81 -6.08 -3.83 4.08
C ASP A 81 -7.04 -2.70 3.69
N LYS A 82 -7.44 -2.65 2.42
CA LYS A 82 -8.29 -1.60 1.84
C LYS A 82 -9.72 -1.64 2.41
N PHE A 83 -10.16 -2.77 2.94
CA PHE A 83 -11.56 -2.99 3.34
C PHE A 83 -11.77 -3.64 4.72
N LYS A 84 -10.70 -3.90 5.50
CA LYS A 84 -10.79 -4.50 6.84
C LYS A 84 -9.99 -3.70 7.86
N TYR A 85 -10.69 -3.14 8.84
CA TYR A 85 -10.12 -2.42 9.98
C TYR A 85 -9.03 -3.26 10.63
N THR A 86 -7.80 -2.74 10.72
CA THR A 86 -6.70 -3.51 11.33
C THR A 86 -5.97 -2.82 12.47
N ALA A 87 -5.84 -1.48 12.56
CA ALA A 87 -5.34 -0.83 13.79
C ALA A 87 -5.67 0.68 13.90
N CYS A 88 -6.05 1.15 15.09
CA CYS A 88 -6.05 2.56 15.45
C CYS A 88 -5.61 2.71 16.90
N VAL A 89 -4.78 3.70 17.19
CA VAL A 89 -4.29 4.04 18.53
C VAL A 89 -4.69 5.49 18.84
N PHE A 90 -5.48 5.66 19.90
CA PHE A 90 -5.88 6.96 20.42
C PHE A 90 -4.95 7.37 21.58
N TYR A 91 -4.60 8.65 21.66
CA TYR A 91 -3.70 9.19 22.70
C TYR A 91 -4.42 10.15 23.65
N SER A 92 -5.53 10.76 23.24
CA SER A 92 -6.34 11.65 24.09
C SER A 92 -7.83 11.49 23.77
N TRP A 93 -8.66 11.29 24.81
CA TRP A 93 -10.12 11.28 24.71
C TRP A 93 -10.80 11.99 25.89
N ARG A 94 -11.77 12.86 25.61
CA ARG A 94 -12.72 13.36 26.63
C ARG A 94 -13.95 12.45 26.68
N LYS A 95 -14.30 11.98 27.88
CA LYS A 95 -15.64 11.45 28.11
C LYS A 95 -16.66 12.58 28.04
N GLY A 96 -17.90 12.26 27.69
CA GLY A 96 -19.02 13.21 27.68
C GLY A 96 -19.38 13.81 29.04
N ASP A 97 -18.74 13.33 30.13
CA ASP A 97 -18.89 13.81 31.51
C ASP A 97 -17.90 14.95 31.86
N GLY A 98 -17.09 15.43 30.90
CA GLY A 98 -16.12 16.51 31.11
C GLY A 98 -14.80 16.06 31.74
N VAL A 99 -14.67 14.80 32.14
CA VAL A 99 -13.43 14.25 32.72
C VAL A 99 -12.48 13.85 31.59
N ARG A 100 -11.27 14.45 31.60
CA ARG A 100 -10.17 14.04 30.73
C ARG A 100 -9.58 12.73 31.24
N LYS A 101 -9.61 11.68 30.41
CA LYS A 101 -8.77 10.50 30.63
C LYS A 101 -7.79 10.38 29.47
N THR A 102 -6.50 10.50 29.76
CA THR A 102 -5.44 10.06 28.87
C THR A 102 -5.57 8.54 28.75
N TRP A 103 -6.14 8.07 27.65
CA TRP A 103 -6.11 6.66 27.30
C TRP A 103 -4.86 6.44 26.48
N ASN A 104 -3.83 5.85 27.08
CA ASN A 104 -2.87 5.08 26.31
C ASN A 104 -3.48 3.69 26.14
N ASN A 105 -3.71 3.31 24.87
CA ASN A 105 -4.22 2.02 24.37
C ASN A 105 -5.74 1.91 24.21
N SER A 106 -6.22 2.05 22.97
CA SER A 106 -7.47 1.40 22.55
C SER A 106 -7.35 0.89 21.12
N TYR A 107 -7.16 -0.43 21.00
CA TYR A 107 -7.26 -1.21 19.77
C TYR A 107 -8.74 -1.35 19.37
N TYR A 108 -9.11 -1.13 18.09
CA TYR A 108 -10.41 -1.61 17.61
C TYR A 108 -10.29 -3.04 17.05
N LEU A 109 -10.81 -3.92 17.89
CA LEU A 109 -10.90 -5.38 17.88
C LEU A 109 -11.91 -5.89 16.85
N LYS A 110 -11.50 -6.85 16.02
CA LYS A 110 -12.30 -8.06 15.80
C LYS A 110 -11.42 -9.28 16.00
N ALA A 111 -11.70 -9.99 17.08
CA ALA A 111 -11.01 -11.22 17.44
C ALA A 111 -11.45 -12.36 16.52
N HIS A 112 -10.50 -13.03 15.88
CA HIS A 112 -10.58 -14.48 15.78
C HIS A 112 -9.28 -15.09 16.32
N LYS A 113 -9.42 -15.64 17.54
CA LYS A 113 -8.67 -16.74 18.17
C LYS A 113 -7.28 -16.49 18.77
N PHE A 114 -6.44 -15.55 18.30
CA PHE A 114 -5.08 -15.45 18.86
C PHE A 114 -4.93 -14.55 20.10
N GLN A 115 -5.71 -13.46 20.20
CA GLN A 115 -5.65 -12.55 21.35
C GLN A 115 -6.16 -13.17 22.67
N ASN A 116 -7.12 -14.10 22.63
CA ASN A 116 -7.60 -14.75 23.86
C ASN A 116 -6.52 -15.64 24.51
N TYR A 117 -5.58 -16.19 23.74
CA TYR A 117 -4.58 -17.11 24.32
C TYR A 117 -3.45 -16.37 25.05
N LEU A 118 -3.12 -15.15 24.63
CA LEU A 118 -2.09 -14.31 25.29
C LEU A 118 -2.68 -13.43 26.42
N PHE A 119 -3.96 -13.03 26.34
CA PHE A 119 -4.60 -12.20 27.36
C PHE A 119 -5.24 -12.99 28.52
N CYS A 120 -5.64 -14.25 28.34
CA CYS A 120 -6.34 -15.00 29.39
C CYS A 120 -5.43 -15.57 30.50
N LYS A 121 -4.11 -15.34 30.47
CA LYS A 121 -3.19 -15.71 31.56
C LYS A 121 -2.68 -14.55 32.40
N ILE A 122 -2.92 -13.30 32.01
CA ILE A 122 -2.47 -12.13 32.77
C ILE A 122 -3.65 -11.18 32.95
N ASN A 123 -4.53 -11.61 33.84
CA ASN A 123 -5.26 -10.84 34.84
C ASN A 123 -6.19 -9.69 34.41
N HIS A 124 -7.21 -9.54 35.24
CA HIS A 124 -8.26 -8.53 35.24
C HIS A 124 -7.72 -7.12 34.92
N PRO A 125 -8.50 -6.22 34.26
CA PRO A 125 -8.10 -4.85 33.88
C PRO A 125 -7.47 -3.95 34.98
N LYS A 126 -7.54 -4.37 36.25
CA LYS A 126 -6.92 -3.69 37.39
C LYS A 126 -5.43 -4.00 37.55
N GLU A 127 -4.95 -5.14 37.04
CA GLU A 127 -3.55 -5.58 37.22
C GLU A 127 -2.64 -5.16 36.06
N VAL A 128 -3.21 -4.84 34.90
CA VAL A 128 -2.46 -4.19 33.80
C VAL A 128 -1.95 -2.79 34.22
N LYS A 129 -2.61 -2.15 35.21
CA LYS A 129 -2.17 -0.88 35.78
C LYS A 129 -0.89 -0.98 36.63
N SER A 130 -0.60 -2.13 37.23
CA SER A 130 0.55 -2.27 38.16
C SER A 130 1.84 -2.71 37.48
N LEU A 131 1.79 -3.16 36.21
CA LEU A 131 2.93 -3.74 35.49
C LEU A 131 3.51 -2.85 34.38
N GLN A 132 2.90 -1.70 34.08
CA GLN A 132 3.49 -0.74 33.14
C GLN A 132 4.19 0.38 33.91
N PRO A 133 5.46 0.69 33.60
CA PRO A 133 6.08 1.92 34.07
C PRO A 133 5.16 3.07 33.68
N THR A 134 4.73 3.85 34.67
CA THR A 134 3.99 5.10 34.47
C THR A 134 4.90 6.16 33.85
N LEU A 135 5.44 5.92 32.66
CA LEU A 135 5.91 6.96 31.77
C LEU A 135 4.70 7.41 30.97
N PHE A 136 3.91 8.28 31.59
CA PHE A 136 2.97 9.10 30.85
C PHE A 136 3.80 9.87 29.80
N PRO A 137 3.47 9.81 28.51
CA PRO A 137 4.02 10.79 27.59
C PRO A 137 3.57 12.16 28.12
N ILE A 138 4.54 12.98 28.50
CA ILE A 138 4.33 14.34 29.03
C ILE A 138 3.53 15.17 28.01
N ASP A 139 3.58 14.79 26.73
CA ASP A 139 2.75 15.30 25.63
C ASP A 139 2.16 14.16 24.78
N CYS A 140 0.82 14.12 24.68
CA CYS A 140 0.09 13.16 23.85
C CYS A 140 0.47 13.22 22.36
N ILE A 141 0.92 14.38 21.88
CA ILE A 141 1.30 14.56 20.47
C ILE A 141 2.68 13.96 20.20
N SER A 142 3.61 14.05 21.16
CA SER A 142 4.89 13.36 21.08
C SER A 142 4.71 11.85 20.98
N GLY A 143 3.86 11.25 21.84
CA GLY A 143 3.57 9.82 21.78
C GLY A 143 2.88 9.39 20.49
N MET A 144 1.99 10.24 19.95
CA MET A 144 1.36 10.05 18.65
C MET A 144 2.42 9.96 17.53
N MET A 145 3.38 10.89 17.53
CA MET A 145 4.43 10.92 16.52
C MET A 145 5.45 9.80 16.64
N GLU A 146 5.80 9.41 17.88
CA GLU A 146 6.63 8.24 18.13
C GLU A 146 6.01 6.99 17.51
N THR A 147 4.73 6.73 17.77
CA THR A 147 4.05 5.55 17.20
C THR A 147 3.90 5.63 15.68
N PHE A 148 3.64 6.81 15.12
CA PHE A 148 3.65 6.99 13.67
C PHE A 148 5.00 6.59 13.05
N ASN A 149 6.11 7.06 13.63
CA ASN A 149 7.46 6.75 13.16
C ASN A 149 7.77 5.26 13.30
N GLU A 150 7.39 4.65 14.41
CA GLU A 150 7.57 3.21 14.65
C GLU A 150 6.82 2.36 13.63
N LEU A 151 5.54 2.67 13.38
CA LEU A 151 4.74 1.97 12.37
C LEU A 151 5.38 2.06 10.99
N CYS A 152 5.84 3.24 10.57
CA CYS A 152 6.52 3.43 9.28
C CYS A 152 7.87 2.74 9.21
N SER A 153 8.59 2.61 10.34
CA SER A 153 9.86 1.87 10.42
C SER A 153 9.68 0.35 10.35
N MET A 154 8.51 -0.12 10.80
CA MET A 154 8.22 -1.54 10.95
C MET A 154 7.61 -2.12 9.67
N PHE A 155 6.71 -1.36 9.05
CA PHE A 155 5.95 -1.78 7.89
C PHE A 155 6.12 -0.77 6.75
N PRO A 156 6.47 -1.21 5.52
CA PRO A 156 6.58 -0.32 4.37
C PRO A 156 5.34 0.55 4.20
N SER A 157 5.54 1.87 4.13
CA SER A 157 4.49 2.88 4.04
C SER A 157 4.70 3.87 2.89
N GLN A 158 5.68 3.65 1.99
CA GLN A 158 5.99 4.62 0.93
C GLN A 158 4.79 4.94 0.02
N ASN A 159 3.90 3.97 -0.18
CA ASN A 159 2.70 4.10 -1.01
C ASN A 159 1.42 4.24 -0.17
N ALA A 160 1.53 4.52 1.13
CA ALA A 160 0.37 4.64 2.00
C ALA A 160 -0.41 5.92 1.69
N TYR A 161 -1.74 5.82 1.66
CA TYR A 161 -2.62 6.97 1.54
C TYR A 161 -2.70 7.69 2.89
N ILE A 162 -2.33 8.98 2.93
CA ILE A 162 -2.22 9.73 4.18
C ILE A 162 -3.42 10.66 4.35
N TYR A 163 -4.17 10.45 5.42
CA TYR A 163 -5.25 11.29 5.91
C TYR A 163 -4.77 12.09 7.11
N VAL A 164 -4.94 13.40 7.10
CA VAL A 164 -4.64 14.25 8.26
C VAL A 164 -5.82 15.14 8.60
N GLY A 165 -6.20 15.21 9.88
CA GLY A 165 -7.18 16.15 10.39
C GLY A 165 -6.58 17.07 11.45
N VAL A 166 -6.83 18.37 11.36
CA VAL A 166 -6.29 19.36 12.30
C VAL A 166 -7.42 20.22 12.87
N ASN A 167 -7.52 20.25 14.20
CA ASN A 167 -8.45 21.13 14.91
C ASN A 167 -7.92 22.58 14.92
N VAL A 168 -8.49 23.43 14.07
CA VAL A 168 -8.06 24.83 13.94
C VAL A 168 -8.56 25.74 15.05
N ASN A 169 -9.47 25.29 15.91
CA ASN A 169 -9.82 26.04 17.11
C ASN A 169 -8.83 25.84 18.25
N ASP A 170 -8.08 24.74 18.24
CA ASP A 170 -7.07 24.42 19.24
C ASP A 170 -5.66 24.87 18.81
N ARG A 171 -5.04 25.72 19.63
CA ARG A 171 -3.71 26.27 19.36
C ARG A 171 -2.64 25.18 19.40
N LYS A 172 -2.71 24.26 20.37
CA LYS A 172 -1.72 23.19 20.55
C LYS A 172 -1.72 22.22 19.37
N SER A 173 -2.91 21.81 18.92
CA SER A 173 -3.07 20.97 17.73
C SER A 173 -2.46 21.59 16.48
N CYS A 174 -2.67 22.90 16.26
CA CYS A 174 -2.08 23.62 15.13
C CYS A 174 -0.55 23.71 15.23
N GLU A 175 -0.02 24.12 16.39
CA GLU A 175 1.42 24.27 16.60
C GLU A 175 2.15 22.93 16.46
N ALA A 176 1.56 21.86 16.97
CA ALA A 176 2.14 20.54 16.87
C ALA A 176 2.11 20.00 15.44
N PHE A 177 1.00 20.16 14.71
CA PHE A 177 0.93 19.80 13.30
C PHE A 177 1.98 20.57 12.47
N CYS A 178 2.05 21.89 12.64
CA CYS A 178 2.98 22.73 11.89
C CYS A 178 4.46 22.44 12.20
N SER A 179 4.76 21.96 13.41
CA SER A 179 6.13 21.61 13.84
C SER A 179 6.48 20.16 13.50
N THR A 180 5.54 19.35 13.03
CA THR A 180 5.74 17.92 12.79
C THR A 180 6.23 17.68 11.36
N PRO A 181 7.36 16.98 11.17
CA PRO A 181 7.78 16.56 9.84
C PRO A 181 6.88 15.40 9.37
N LEU A 182 5.97 15.69 8.44
CA LEU A 182 5.13 14.68 7.80
C LEU A 182 5.74 14.23 6.46
N PRO A 183 5.35 13.04 5.95
CA PRO A 183 5.73 12.61 4.62
C PRO A 183 5.31 13.63 3.56
N ARG A 184 6.02 13.66 2.43
CA ARG A 184 5.95 14.76 1.44
C ARG A 184 4.56 15.09 0.90
N GLN A 185 3.58 14.18 0.95
CA GLN A 185 2.29 14.40 0.32
C GLN A 185 1.09 13.90 1.14
N ILE A 186 0.28 14.84 1.62
CA ILE A 186 -1.01 14.54 2.26
C ILE A 186 -2.06 14.35 1.16
N HIS A 187 -2.74 13.20 1.18
CA HIS A 187 -3.71 12.84 0.17
C HIS A 187 -5.13 13.30 0.54
N CYS A 188 -5.44 13.37 1.83
CA CYS A 188 -6.70 13.94 2.31
C CYS A 188 -6.45 14.74 3.57
N PHE A 189 -6.73 16.02 3.52
CA PHE A 189 -6.55 16.96 4.60
C PHE A 189 -7.90 17.45 5.11
N ARG A 190 -8.12 17.44 6.43
CA ARG A 190 -9.37 17.87 7.05
C ARG A 190 -9.13 19.03 8.01
N LEU A 191 -9.74 20.17 7.74
CA LEU A 191 -9.89 21.25 8.72
C LEU A 191 -11.07 20.95 9.62
N ILE A 192 -10.79 20.78 10.91
CA ILE A 192 -11.77 20.48 11.95
C ILE A 192 -11.96 21.75 12.78
N GLY A 193 -13.21 22.15 13.00
CA GLY A 193 -13.55 23.26 13.88
C GLY A 193 -14.92 23.10 14.51
N THR A 194 -15.11 23.74 15.65
CA THR A 194 -16.39 23.89 16.37
C THR A 194 -16.87 25.34 16.38
N ARG A 195 -16.05 26.30 15.95
CA ARG A 195 -16.38 27.73 15.81
C ARG A 195 -15.46 28.40 14.77
N PRO A 196 -15.78 29.62 14.30
CA PRO A 196 -14.90 30.35 13.39
C PRO A 196 -13.49 30.57 14.00
N PRO A 197 -12.41 30.07 13.37
CA PRO A 197 -11.04 30.28 13.82
C PRO A 197 -10.48 31.61 13.29
N LYS A 198 -9.29 32.00 13.76
CA LYS A 198 -8.54 33.13 13.17
C LYS A 198 -8.01 32.74 11.79
N THR A 199 -8.20 33.59 10.78
CA THR A 199 -7.75 33.38 9.40
C THR A 199 -6.26 33.05 9.30
N ASP A 200 -5.40 33.79 10.02
CA ASP A 200 -3.95 33.53 10.01
C ASP A 200 -3.58 32.14 10.52
N ARG A 201 -4.38 31.56 11.42
CA ARG A 201 -4.14 30.21 11.92
C ARG A 201 -4.44 29.17 10.86
N VAL A 202 -5.55 29.34 10.13
CA VAL A 202 -5.92 28.46 9.02
C VAL A 202 -4.87 28.54 7.92
N ARG A 203 -4.41 29.75 7.58
CA ARG A 203 -3.34 29.97 6.60
C ARG A 203 -2.04 29.25 6.99
N LYS A 204 -1.60 29.35 8.25
CA LYS A 204 -0.40 28.63 8.74
C LYS A 204 -0.53 27.11 8.59
N VAL A 205 -1.71 26.58 8.92
CA VAL A 205 -1.99 25.15 8.82
C VAL A 205 -2.00 24.68 7.37
N PHE A 206 -2.60 25.42 6.44
CA PHE A 206 -2.57 25.06 5.02
C PHE A 206 -1.16 25.05 4.44
N ARG A 207 -0.35 26.07 4.75
CA ARG A 207 1.06 26.12 4.31
C ARG A 207 1.87 24.92 4.77
N ALA A 208 1.59 24.40 5.97
CA ALA A 208 2.25 23.21 6.49
C ALA A 208 1.73 21.89 5.88
N ALA A 209 0.51 21.87 5.35
CA ALA A 209 -0.14 20.63 4.93
C ALA A 209 0.31 20.09 3.56
N ASN A 210 0.76 20.95 2.64
CA ASN A 210 1.19 20.56 1.29
C ASN A 210 0.27 19.51 0.63
N VAL A 211 -1.02 19.85 0.53
CA VAL A 211 -2.07 18.91 0.13
C VAL A 211 -2.07 18.70 -1.39
N ASN A 212 -2.04 17.45 -1.85
CA ASN A 212 -2.14 17.13 -3.28
C ASN A 212 -3.48 16.49 -3.67
N GLY A 213 -4.31 16.09 -2.69
CA GLY A 213 -5.58 15.43 -2.95
C GLY A 213 -6.78 16.26 -2.49
N THR A 214 -7.50 15.70 -1.52
CA THR A 214 -8.76 16.27 -1.04
C THR A 214 -8.57 17.18 0.15
N VAL A 215 -9.16 18.37 0.12
CA VAL A 215 -9.33 19.23 1.29
C VAL A 215 -10.78 19.14 1.76
N ARG A 216 -11.00 18.74 3.01
CA ARG A 216 -12.32 18.68 3.64
C ARG A 216 -12.42 19.70 4.76
N VAL A 217 -13.54 20.40 4.87
CA VAL A 217 -13.74 21.43 5.88
C VAL A 217 -15.02 21.18 6.66
N SER A 218 -14.93 21.20 7.99
CA SER A 218 -16.10 21.21 8.87
C SER A 218 -16.86 22.54 8.78
N HIS A 219 -18.20 22.50 8.72
CA HIS A 219 -19.13 23.65 8.70
C HIS A 219 -18.64 24.84 9.54
N GLN A 220 -18.32 24.60 10.82
CA GLN A 220 -18.07 25.63 11.80
C GLN A 220 -16.77 26.42 11.57
N VAL A 221 -15.90 25.97 10.66
CA VAL A 221 -14.68 26.70 10.30
C VAL A 221 -15.02 28.01 9.58
N GLY A 222 -16.13 28.06 8.85
CA GLY A 222 -16.58 29.29 8.19
C GLY A 222 -15.70 29.73 7.02
N PRO A 223 -15.90 30.98 6.55
CA PRO A 223 -15.19 31.58 5.41
C PRO A 223 -13.66 31.63 5.58
N ALA A 224 -13.14 31.53 6.81
CA ALA A 224 -11.71 31.53 7.07
C ALA A 224 -10.94 30.41 6.33
N CYS A 225 -11.64 29.35 5.89
CA CYS A 225 -11.06 28.29 5.07
C CYS A 225 -10.81 28.64 3.60
N MET A 226 -11.39 29.74 3.09
CA MET A 226 -11.23 30.20 1.71
C MET A 226 -9.84 30.82 1.48
N GLN A 227 -8.81 29.98 1.56
CA GLN A 227 -7.42 30.29 1.21
C GLN A 227 -7.09 29.68 -0.16
N ASP A 228 -6.05 30.19 -0.81
CA ASP A 228 -5.62 29.73 -2.14
C ASP A 228 -5.37 28.22 -2.20
N GLU A 229 -4.86 27.63 -1.11
CA GLU A 229 -4.60 26.19 -1.02
C GLU A 229 -5.89 25.36 -1.07
N LEU A 230 -7.01 25.87 -0.53
CA LEU A 230 -8.31 25.22 -0.65
C LEU A 230 -8.91 25.46 -2.03
N ILE A 231 -8.93 26.71 -2.47
CA ILE A 231 -9.53 27.16 -3.73
C ILE A 231 -8.93 26.41 -4.93
N ASN A 232 -7.62 26.16 -4.91
CA ASN A 232 -6.90 25.51 -6.01
C ASN A 232 -6.60 24.02 -5.76
N SER A 233 -7.05 23.45 -4.63
CA SER A 233 -6.88 22.02 -4.36
C SER A 233 -7.52 21.13 -5.44
N TYR A 234 -7.11 19.87 -5.53
CA TYR A 234 -7.67 18.97 -6.54
C TYR A 234 -9.15 18.66 -6.27
N ASN A 235 -9.48 18.24 -5.04
CA ASN A 235 -10.86 18.03 -4.60
C ASN A 235 -11.15 18.85 -3.34
N VAL A 236 -12.33 19.46 -3.27
CA VAL A 236 -12.82 20.12 -2.06
C VAL A 236 -14.12 19.47 -1.57
N VAL A 237 -14.23 19.31 -0.25
CA VAL A 237 -15.45 18.83 0.43
C VAL A 237 -15.79 19.81 1.53
N LEU A 238 -16.92 20.52 1.39
CA LEU A 238 -17.41 21.43 2.41
C LEU A 238 -18.57 20.77 3.15
N ASP A 239 -18.34 20.41 4.42
CA ASP A 239 -19.37 19.83 5.28
C ASP A 239 -20.36 20.93 5.66
N ASN A 240 -21.53 20.96 5.03
CA ASN A 240 -22.64 21.88 5.33
C ASN A 240 -22.27 23.39 5.41
N PRO A 241 -21.67 24.01 4.38
CA PRO A 241 -21.20 25.39 4.48
C PRO A 241 -22.34 26.42 4.32
N GLU A 242 -23.17 26.61 5.34
CA GLU A 242 -24.26 27.62 5.32
C GLU A 242 -23.77 29.07 5.11
N TRP A 243 -22.47 29.30 5.36
CA TRP A 243 -21.81 30.58 5.13
C TRP A 243 -21.43 30.81 3.66
N ILE A 244 -21.47 29.78 2.80
CA ILE A 244 -20.99 29.90 1.42
C ILE A 244 -21.84 30.88 0.62
N THR A 245 -21.20 31.87 0.00
CA THR A 245 -21.87 32.82 -0.90
C THR A 245 -21.70 32.42 -2.37
N ARG A 246 -22.41 33.14 -3.25
CA ARG A 246 -22.22 33.02 -4.71
C ARG A 246 -20.77 33.26 -5.08
N GLU A 247 -20.16 34.33 -4.58
CA GLU A 247 -18.79 34.71 -4.90
C GLU A 247 -17.80 33.64 -4.47
N GLU A 248 -18.01 33.05 -3.30
CA GLU A 248 -17.17 31.96 -2.79
C GLU A 248 -17.31 30.69 -3.65
N LEU A 249 -18.54 30.32 -4.05
CA LEU A 249 -18.77 29.21 -4.99
C LEU A 249 -18.07 29.44 -6.34
N LEU A 250 -18.23 30.64 -6.92
CA LEU A 250 -17.65 31.00 -8.22
C LEU A 250 -16.11 31.15 -8.16
N SER A 251 -15.55 31.30 -6.95
CA SER A 251 -14.09 31.36 -6.75
C SER A 251 -13.41 30.00 -6.77
N LEU A 252 -14.16 28.91 -6.53
CA LEU A 252 -13.60 27.56 -6.42
C LEU A 252 -13.03 27.09 -7.77
N ASN A 253 -11.72 26.82 -7.79
CA ASN A 253 -10.99 26.34 -8.97
C ASN A 253 -10.51 24.90 -8.78
N ASN A 254 -11.40 24.04 -8.28
CA ASN A 254 -11.15 22.63 -8.02
C ASN A 254 -11.60 21.75 -9.19
N VAL A 255 -11.08 20.52 -9.28
CA VAL A 255 -11.54 19.51 -10.26
C VAL A 255 -12.85 18.87 -9.79
N SER A 256 -12.92 18.53 -8.49
CA SER A 256 -14.13 18.02 -7.86
C SER A 256 -14.54 18.87 -6.67
N ILE A 257 -15.82 19.19 -6.59
CA ILE A 257 -16.44 19.97 -5.53
C ILE A 257 -17.60 19.17 -4.94
N ASP A 258 -17.60 18.96 -3.62
CA ASP A 258 -18.71 18.38 -2.87
C ASP A 258 -19.16 19.37 -1.79
N ILE A 259 -20.42 19.79 -1.86
CA ILE A 259 -21.02 20.77 -0.96
C ILE A 259 -22.24 20.14 -0.28
N GLY A 260 -22.18 20.06 1.05
CA GLY A 260 -23.30 19.63 1.88
C GLY A 260 -24.45 20.64 1.93
N HIS A 261 -25.20 20.65 3.02
CA HIS A 261 -26.28 21.63 3.24
C HIS A 261 -25.76 23.07 3.20
N ASN A 262 -26.42 23.94 2.46
CA ASN A 262 -25.99 25.32 2.22
C ASN A 262 -27.22 26.22 2.01
N ASN A 263 -26.97 27.53 1.87
CA ASN A 263 -27.98 28.56 1.65
C ASN A 263 -28.00 29.09 0.20
N LEU A 264 -27.31 28.44 -0.74
CA LEU A 264 -27.26 28.88 -2.13
C LEU A 264 -28.64 28.75 -2.78
N THR A 265 -29.01 29.76 -3.56
CA THR A 265 -30.27 29.84 -4.28
C THR A 265 -30.16 29.16 -5.65
N ALA A 266 -31.30 28.99 -6.34
CA ALA A 266 -31.30 28.49 -7.70
C ALA A 266 -30.51 29.40 -8.66
N ASP A 267 -30.54 30.72 -8.43
CA ASP A 267 -29.84 31.70 -9.24
C ASP A 267 -28.32 31.66 -9.02
N ASP A 268 -27.87 31.36 -7.79
CA ASP A 268 -26.43 31.17 -7.52
C ASP A 268 -25.88 29.94 -8.25
N LEU A 269 -26.65 28.86 -8.29
CA LEU A 269 -26.30 27.65 -9.03
C LEU A 269 -26.37 27.87 -10.54
N ASN A 270 -27.33 28.67 -11.02
CA ASN A 270 -27.38 29.08 -12.41
C ASN A 270 -26.15 29.91 -12.79
N ALA A 271 -25.74 30.86 -11.94
CA ALA A 271 -24.54 31.66 -12.14
C ALA A 271 -23.28 30.78 -12.25
N PHE A 272 -23.18 29.73 -11.43
CA PHE A 272 -22.10 28.74 -11.55
C PHE A 272 -22.11 28.00 -12.89
N LEU A 273 -23.28 27.54 -13.35
CA LEU A 273 -23.39 26.87 -14.65
C LEU A 273 -23.09 27.83 -15.81
N MET A 274 -23.52 29.08 -15.73
CA MET A 274 -23.21 30.12 -16.71
C MET A 274 -21.72 30.47 -16.73
N GLN A 275 -21.08 30.59 -15.56
CA GLN A 275 -19.63 30.76 -15.47
C GLN A 275 -18.92 29.60 -16.18
N TRP A 276 -19.36 28.36 -15.95
CA TRP A 276 -18.82 27.22 -16.69
C TRP A 276 -19.15 27.26 -18.18
N MET A 277 -20.24 27.87 -18.65
CA MET A 277 -20.51 27.98 -20.08
C MET A 277 -19.60 28.99 -20.79
N PHE A 278 -19.24 30.08 -20.12
CA PHE A 278 -18.62 31.25 -20.77
C PHE A 278 -17.14 31.46 -20.47
N LEU A 279 -16.61 30.95 -19.35
CA LEU A 279 -15.17 31.06 -19.09
C LEU A 279 -14.36 30.14 -19.99
N ASP A 280 -13.11 30.49 -20.28
CA ASP A 280 -12.25 29.65 -21.09
C ASP A 280 -11.85 28.37 -20.36
N SER A 281 -11.47 27.37 -21.15
CA SER A 281 -11.26 25.99 -20.70
C SER A 281 -10.03 25.82 -19.79
N ASP A 282 -9.13 26.80 -19.80
CA ASP A 282 -7.93 26.99 -18.97
C ASP A 282 -8.21 27.78 -17.69
N GLN A 283 -9.30 28.56 -17.65
CA GLN A 283 -9.72 29.36 -16.50
C GLN A 283 -10.57 28.58 -15.49
N ILE A 284 -11.22 27.50 -15.93
CA ILE A 284 -12.08 26.68 -15.08
C ILE A 284 -11.70 25.20 -15.12
N ARG A 285 -11.38 24.64 -13.95
CA ARG A 285 -10.94 23.24 -13.80
C ARG A 285 -12.04 22.25 -13.43
N VAL A 286 -13.24 22.73 -13.13
CA VAL A 286 -14.31 21.89 -12.55
C VAL A 286 -14.80 20.84 -13.52
N GLU A 287 -14.91 19.62 -13.01
CA GLU A 287 -15.39 18.45 -13.75
C GLU A 287 -16.49 17.71 -13.03
N ARG A 288 -16.56 17.89 -11.71
CA ARG A 288 -17.62 17.36 -10.90
C ARG A 288 -18.00 18.39 -9.85
N LEU A 289 -19.27 18.73 -9.80
CA LEU A 289 -19.90 19.36 -8.66
C LEU A 289 -21.03 18.45 -8.17
N GLU A 290 -20.99 18.12 -6.89
CA GLU A 290 -22.08 17.50 -6.15
C GLU A 290 -22.50 18.49 -5.07
N ILE A 291 -23.78 18.90 -5.07
CA ILE A 291 -24.29 19.86 -4.10
C ILE A 291 -25.66 19.45 -3.60
N THR A 292 -25.86 19.55 -2.29
CA THR A 292 -27.18 19.42 -1.69
C THR A 292 -27.96 20.72 -1.87
N LEU A 293 -29.10 20.68 -2.55
CA LEU A 293 -29.93 21.86 -2.79
C LEU A 293 -30.51 22.38 -1.47
N SER A 294 -30.41 23.70 -1.26
CA SER A 294 -31.16 24.39 -0.22
C SER A 294 -32.67 24.23 -0.43
N PRO A 295 -33.52 24.40 0.60
CA PRO A 295 -34.97 24.34 0.43
C PRO A 295 -35.48 25.27 -0.68
N GLN A 296 -34.93 26.48 -0.77
CA GLN A 296 -35.27 27.47 -1.79
C GLN A 296 -34.83 27.02 -3.19
N ALA A 297 -33.59 26.56 -3.35
CA ALA A 297 -33.09 26.08 -4.65
C ALA A 297 -33.84 24.83 -5.12
N PHE A 298 -34.26 23.96 -4.18
CA PHE A 298 -35.02 22.76 -4.50
C PHE A 298 -36.42 23.09 -5.03
N GLN A 299 -37.10 24.07 -4.44
CA GLN A 299 -38.42 24.54 -4.92
C GLN A 299 -38.30 25.18 -6.31
N ASN A 300 -37.24 25.95 -6.54
CA ASN A 300 -37.00 26.68 -7.79
C ASN A 300 -36.00 25.98 -8.72
N LYS A 301 -35.95 24.64 -8.69
CA LYS A 301 -34.94 23.85 -9.44
C LYS A 301 -34.89 24.12 -10.94
N ARG A 302 -36.02 24.53 -11.54
CA ARG A 302 -36.10 24.88 -12.97
C ARG A 302 -35.22 26.10 -13.29
N SER A 303 -35.12 27.05 -12.36
CA SER A 303 -34.35 28.28 -12.54
C SER A 303 -32.84 28.03 -12.59
N ILE A 304 -32.35 26.93 -12.00
CA ILE A 304 -30.94 26.54 -12.05
C ILE A 304 -30.45 26.42 -13.50
N THR A 305 -31.31 25.99 -14.42
CA THR A 305 -30.95 25.77 -15.83
C THR A 305 -31.45 26.88 -16.78
N ASN A 306 -31.93 28.01 -16.24
CA ASN A 306 -32.42 29.11 -17.08
C ASN A 306 -31.33 29.63 -18.01
N GLY A 307 -31.70 29.92 -19.26
CA GLY A 307 -30.78 30.42 -20.29
C GLY A 307 -29.85 29.37 -20.90
N LEU A 308 -29.90 28.10 -20.46
CA LEU A 308 -29.10 27.01 -21.03
C LEU A 308 -29.88 26.26 -22.12
N ILE A 309 -29.19 25.90 -23.20
CA ILE A 309 -29.73 25.00 -24.22
C ILE A 309 -29.56 23.56 -23.74
N LEU A 310 -30.65 22.99 -23.22
CA LEU A 310 -30.67 21.62 -22.70
C LEU A 310 -30.91 20.61 -23.82
N ARG A 311 -30.13 19.53 -23.82
CA ARG A 311 -30.28 18.40 -24.75
C ARG A 311 -30.60 17.14 -23.97
N ASP A 312 -31.47 16.31 -24.53
CA ASP A 312 -31.70 14.97 -24.00
C ASP A 312 -30.49 14.07 -24.25
N TRP A 313 -30.33 13.07 -23.38
CA TRP A 313 -29.27 12.08 -23.51
C TRP A 313 -29.33 11.38 -24.87
N ASN A 314 -28.17 11.28 -25.53
CA ASN A 314 -28.01 10.55 -26.77
C ASN A 314 -26.88 9.51 -26.63
N PRO A 315 -27.16 8.20 -26.77
CA PRO A 315 -26.15 7.14 -26.65
C PRO A 315 -25.05 7.22 -27.72
N LYS A 316 -25.27 7.94 -28.83
CA LYS A 316 -24.23 8.19 -29.85
C LYS A 316 -23.23 9.26 -29.43
N VAL A 317 -23.60 10.13 -28.48
CA VAL A 317 -22.77 11.24 -28.01
C VAL A 317 -22.00 10.87 -26.75
N ARG A 318 -22.63 10.16 -25.82
CA ARG A 318 -22.02 9.66 -24.58
C ARG A 318 -22.75 8.44 -24.00
N GLU A 319 -22.10 7.73 -23.09
CA GLU A 319 -22.71 6.65 -22.30
C GLU A 319 -23.81 7.18 -21.38
N GLY A 320 -24.72 6.27 -21.02
CA GLY A 320 -25.83 6.58 -20.11
C GLY A 320 -25.41 6.66 -18.64
N GLU A 321 -24.30 6.04 -18.27
CA GLU A 321 -23.85 5.95 -16.87
C GLU A 321 -22.51 6.65 -16.69
N TYR A 322 -22.41 7.45 -15.64
CA TYR A 322 -21.17 8.11 -15.25
C TYR A 322 -20.48 7.35 -14.11
N PHE A 323 -19.17 7.17 -14.25
CA PHE A 323 -18.28 6.67 -13.21
C PHE A 323 -16.83 7.05 -13.54
N ASP A 324 -15.98 7.07 -12.52
CA ASP A 324 -14.54 7.25 -12.70
C ASP A 324 -13.90 5.95 -13.20
N ALA A 325 -13.46 5.94 -14.46
CA ALA A 325 -12.82 4.78 -15.09
C ALA A 325 -11.51 4.36 -14.38
N SER A 326 -10.75 5.31 -13.84
CA SER A 326 -9.50 5.04 -13.12
C SER A 326 -9.78 4.32 -11.79
N SER A 327 -10.79 4.79 -11.05
CA SER A 327 -11.29 4.14 -9.83
C SER A 327 -11.81 2.73 -10.13
N TYR A 328 -12.51 2.55 -11.25
CA TYR A 328 -13.03 1.25 -11.68
C TYR A 328 -11.95 0.24 -12.04
N LEU A 329 -10.88 0.66 -12.72
CA LEU A 329 -9.75 -0.22 -13.04
C LEU A 329 -9.02 -0.72 -11.78
N ALA A 330 -9.05 0.04 -10.69
CA ALA A 330 -8.46 -0.32 -9.41
C ALA A 330 -9.35 -1.23 -8.53
N ARG A 331 -10.58 -1.54 -8.96
CA ARG A 331 -11.52 -2.42 -8.23
C ARG A 331 -11.57 -3.81 -8.87
N THR A 332 -11.72 -4.83 -8.03
CA THR A 332 -11.77 -6.24 -8.45
C THR A 332 -13.17 -6.68 -8.93
N THR A 333 -14.22 -5.89 -8.66
CA THR A 333 -15.60 -6.23 -9.01
C THR A 333 -16.27 -5.10 -9.83
N ILE A 334 -17.07 -5.50 -10.82
CA ILE A 334 -17.74 -4.62 -11.81
C ILE A 334 -19.04 -4.02 -11.24
N ARG A 335 -19.58 -4.58 -10.17
CA ARG A 335 -20.92 -4.28 -9.66
C ARG A 335 -20.87 -3.76 -8.22
N ASP A 336 -20.29 -2.58 -8.02
CA ASP A 336 -20.66 -1.79 -6.85
C ASP A 336 -21.66 -0.72 -7.29
N PRO A 337 -22.97 -0.91 -7.06
CA PRO A 337 -24.02 0.03 -7.47
C PRO A 337 -23.82 1.44 -6.89
N SER A 338 -23.08 1.57 -5.79
CA SER A 338 -22.83 2.85 -5.13
C SER A 338 -21.87 3.76 -5.91
N SER A 339 -21.22 3.26 -6.97
CA SER A 339 -20.18 3.98 -7.71
C SER A 339 -20.61 4.48 -9.09
N PHE A 340 -21.89 4.31 -9.44
CA PHE A 340 -22.46 4.76 -10.72
C PHE A 340 -23.52 5.82 -10.53
N LEU A 341 -23.61 6.74 -11.48
CA LEU A 341 -24.74 7.66 -11.62
C LEU A 341 -25.43 7.37 -12.95
N ASP A 342 -26.70 6.95 -12.91
CA ASP A 342 -27.51 6.84 -14.12
C ASP A 342 -27.86 8.25 -14.61
N CYS A 343 -27.29 8.60 -15.76
CA CYS A 343 -27.42 9.88 -16.43
C CYS A 343 -28.28 9.76 -17.70
N LYS A 344 -29.06 8.69 -17.89
CA LYS A 344 -29.93 8.53 -19.09
C LYS A 344 -31.09 9.51 -19.11
N TYR A 345 -31.62 9.87 -17.94
CA TYR A 345 -32.74 10.80 -17.80
C TYR A 345 -32.32 12.22 -17.41
N SER A 346 -31.01 12.50 -17.54
CA SER A 346 -30.43 13.81 -17.24
C SER A 346 -30.44 14.73 -18.47
N LYS A 347 -30.09 15.99 -18.27
CA LYS A 347 -29.98 16.98 -19.35
C LYS A 347 -28.52 17.30 -19.61
N ASP A 348 -28.15 17.41 -20.88
CA ASP A 348 -26.82 17.79 -21.30
C ASP A 348 -26.77 19.25 -21.74
N ILE A 349 -25.63 19.88 -21.47
CA ILE A 349 -25.23 21.17 -22.03
C ILE A 349 -23.90 21.01 -22.76
N GLN A 350 -23.71 21.75 -23.83
CA GLN A 350 -22.49 21.70 -24.63
C GLN A 350 -21.97 23.12 -24.82
N ARG A 351 -20.69 23.32 -24.47
CA ARG A 351 -19.94 24.55 -24.74
C ARG A 351 -19.51 24.61 -26.20
N ASP A 352 -19.14 25.80 -26.64
CA ASP A 352 -18.64 26.05 -28.00
C ASP A 352 -17.32 25.32 -28.29
N ASP A 353 -16.48 25.12 -27.26
CA ASP A 353 -15.25 24.31 -27.34
C ASP A 353 -15.50 22.79 -27.47
N GLY A 354 -16.76 22.37 -27.49
CA GLY A 354 -17.16 20.98 -27.60
C GLY A 354 -17.12 20.19 -26.29
N ARG A 355 -16.77 20.79 -25.14
CA ARG A 355 -16.92 20.12 -23.84
C ARG A 355 -18.40 19.89 -23.56
N LEU A 356 -18.70 18.68 -23.08
CA LEU A 356 -20.05 18.21 -22.76
C LEU A 356 -20.17 18.08 -21.25
N ALA A 357 -21.22 18.65 -20.68
CA ALA A 357 -21.55 18.44 -19.28
C ALA A 357 -23.00 17.96 -19.12
N THR A 358 -23.23 17.21 -18.05
CA THR A 358 -24.53 16.69 -17.65
C THR A 358 -24.97 17.35 -16.36
N ILE A 359 -26.23 17.76 -16.34
CA ILE A 359 -26.96 18.26 -15.18
C ILE A 359 -27.96 17.17 -14.78
N LEU A 360 -27.74 16.57 -13.61
CA LEU A 360 -28.56 15.52 -13.04
C LEU A 360 -29.11 15.95 -11.69
N PHE A 361 -30.44 15.94 -11.56
CA PHE A 361 -31.11 16.09 -10.27
C PHE A 361 -31.47 14.70 -9.74
N TYR A 362 -30.98 14.37 -8.54
CA TYR A 362 -31.30 13.11 -7.88
C TYR A 362 -31.62 13.36 -6.40
N GLY A 363 -32.90 13.16 -6.03
CA GLY A 363 -33.40 13.55 -4.72
C GLY A 363 -33.18 15.03 -4.46
N LYS A 364 -32.54 15.37 -3.34
CA LYS A 364 -32.17 16.75 -2.95
C LYS A 364 -30.79 17.18 -3.47
N LYS A 365 -30.17 16.40 -4.35
CA LYS A 365 -28.83 16.69 -4.87
C LYS A 365 -28.87 17.14 -6.32
N LEU A 366 -28.01 18.09 -6.64
CA LEU A 366 -27.62 18.46 -7.99
C LEU A 366 -26.23 17.89 -8.25
N TYR A 367 -26.11 17.17 -9.36
CA TYR A 367 -24.87 16.69 -9.92
C TYR A 367 -24.60 17.44 -11.22
N PHE A 368 -23.44 18.07 -11.31
CA PHE A 368 -22.91 18.64 -12.53
C PHE A 368 -21.63 17.90 -12.90
N ILE A 369 -21.60 17.31 -14.09
CA ILE A 369 -20.60 16.32 -14.49
C ILE A 369 -20.06 16.67 -15.87
N VAL A 370 -18.78 16.96 -15.99
CA VAL A 370 -18.10 17.21 -17.26
C VAL A 370 -17.50 15.92 -17.78
N TRP A 371 -17.87 15.55 -19.01
CA TRP A 371 -17.43 14.31 -19.63
C TRP A 371 -16.06 14.47 -20.30
N ARG A 372 -14.98 14.25 -19.54
CA ARG A 372 -13.63 14.05 -20.11
C ARG A 372 -13.61 12.87 -21.08
N ASN A 373 -14.24 11.77 -20.67
CA ASN A 373 -14.40 10.58 -21.48
C ASN A 373 -15.89 10.30 -21.63
N ARG A 374 -16.42 10.54 -22.83
CA ARG A 374 -17.83 10.31 -23.14
C ARG A 374 -18.21 8.82 -23.15
N PHE A 375 -17.24 7.91 -23.27
CA PHE A 375 -17.46 6.46 -23.35
C PHE A 375 -16.55 5.65 -22.41
N PRO A 376 -16.72 5.80 -21.07
CA PRO A 376 -15.83 5.17 -20.10
C PRO A 376 -15.81 3.64 -20.17
N TYR A 377 -16.94 3.00 -20.53
CA TYR A 377 -17.00 1.54 -20.72
C TYR A 377 -16.10 1.04 -21.86
N ARG A 378 -16.00 1.79 -22.97
CA ARG A 378 -15.11 1.44 -24.08
C ARG A 378 -13.65 1.48 -23.63
N THR A 379 -13.28 2.54 -22.91
CA THR A 379 -11.93 2.69 -22.34
C THR A 379 -11.57 1.55 -21.38
N ILE A 380 -12.49 1.14 -20.50
CA ILE A 380 -12.26 -0.01 -19.63
C ILE A 380 -12.08 -1.30 -20.44
N LYS A 381 -12.94 -1.54 -21.43
CA LYS A 381 -12.88 -2.74 -22.26
C LYS A 381 -11.54 -2.84 -22.99
N GLU A 382 -11.08 -1.73 -23.56
CA GLU A 382 -9.78 -1.62 -24.22
C GLU A 382 -8.62 -1.80 -23.23
N ALA A 383 -8.65 -1.16 -22.07
CA ALA A 383 -7.63 -1.30 -21.04
C ALA A 383 -7.50 -2.75 -20.55
N ARG A 384 -8.63 -3.43 -20.31
CA ARG A 384 -8.65 -4.85 -19.91
C ARG A 384 -8.12 -5.77 -21.01
N LYS A 385 -8.43 -5.48 -22.27
CA LYS A 385 -7.88 -6.22 -23.42
C LYS A 385 -6.35 -6.09 -23.46
N LYS A 386 -5.83 -4.87 -23.38
CA LYS A 386 -4.38 -4.59 -23.34
C LYS A 386 -3.69 -5.28 -22.15
N GLU A 387 -4.31 -5.28 -20.97
CA GLU A 387 -3.74 -5.96 -19.80
C GLU A 387 -3.72 -7.49 -19.96
N LYS A 388 -4.76 -8.07 -20.59
CA LYS A 388 -4.78 -9.51 -20.91
C LYS A 388 -3.67 -9.88 -21.90
N GLU A 389 -3.48 -9.06 -22.93
CA GLU A 389 -2.39 -9.23 -23.91
C GLU A 389 -1.01 -9.12 -23.24
N ARG A 390 -0.81 -8.13 -22.35
CA ARG A 390 0.43 -7.96 -21.57
C ARG A 390 0.72 -9.17 -20.67
N LYS A 391 -0.28 -9.69 -19.97
CA LYS A 391 -0.13 -10.90 -19.13
C LYS A 391 0.21 -12.13 -19.96
N ALA A 392 -0.44 -12.31 -21.11
CA ALA A 392 -0.14 -13.39 -22.02
C ALA A 392 1.31 -13.30 -22.55
N ALA A 393 1.75 -12.11 -22.96
CA ALA A 393 3.13 -11.87 -23.39
C ALA A 393 4.15 -12.15 -22.27
N ALA A 394 3.88 -11.71 -21.04
CA ALA A 394 4.74 -12.00 -19.89
C ALA A 394 4.81 -13.50 -19.57
N MET A 395 3.69 -14.21 -19.65
CA MET A 395 3.65 -15.66 -19.46
C MET A 395 4.45 -16.38 -20.56
N MET A 396 4.25 -16.02 -21.83
CA MET A 396 5.02 -16.57 -22.95
C MET A 396 6.51 -16.31 -22.80
N SER A 397 6.91 -15.09 -22.41
CA SER A 397 8.31 -14.75 -22.16
C SER A 397 8.91 -15.59 -21.02
N LYS A 398 8.15 -15.83 -19.94
CA LYS A 398 8.59 -16.70 -18.86
C LYS A 398 8.79 -18.14 -19.33
N VAL A 399 7.81 -18.70 -20.05
CA VAL A 399 7.88 -20.06 -20.61
C VAL A 399 9.08 -20.20 -21.55
N LEU A 400 9.31 -19.21 -22.41
CA LEU A 400 10.45 -19.20 -23.33
C LEU A 400 11.80 -19.17 -22.58
N ASN A 401 11.90 -18.33 -21.55
CA ASN A 401 13.12 -18.25 -20.72
C ASN A 401 13.38 -19.55 -19.95
N ASP A 402 12.33 -20.20 -19.43
CA ASP A 402 12.45 -21.48 -18.74
C ASP A 402 12.88 -22.59 -19.72
N ALA A 403 12.33 -22.61 -20.94
CA ALA A 403 12.74 -23.54 -22.00
C ALA A 403 14.20 -23.31 -22.44
N LEU A 404 14.63 -22.06 -22.61
CA LEU A 404 16.02 -21.71 -22.92
C LEU A 404 16.99 -22.16 -21.81
N ARG A 405 16.60 -22.03 -20.54
CA ARG A 405 17.40 -22.53 -19.41
C ARG A 405 17.55 -24.05 -19.45
N GLN A 406 16.46 -24.77 -19.73
CA GLN A 406 16.50 -26.23 -19.87
C GLN A 406 17.40 -26.66 -21.04
N LEU A 407 17.29 -26.01 -22.20
CA LEU A 407 18.16 -26.29 -23.34
C LEU A 407 19.64 -26.03 -23.02
N ASN A 408 19.95 -24.92 -22.35
CA ASN A 408 21.32 -24.64 -21.92
C ASN A 408 21.84 -25.69 -20.93
N GLN A 409 20.99 -26.16 -20.00
CA GLN A 409 21.38 -27.20 -19.05
C GLN A 409 21.65 -28.53 -19.76
N ILE A 410 20.77 -28.95 -20.67
CA ILE A 410 20.96 -30.17 -21.48
C ILE A 410 22.25 -30.06 -22.30
N SER A 411 22.48 -28.92 -22.97
CA SER A 411 23.70 -28.68 -23.74
C SER A 411 24.95 -28.75 -22.86
N GLN A 412 24.89 -28.23 -21.63
CA GLN A 412 26.02 -28.29 -20.70
C GLN A 412 26.28 -29.71 -20.20
N GLU A 413 25.23 -30.48 -19.90
CA GLU A 413 25.34 -31.88 -19.49
C GLU A 413 25.93 -32.75 -20.61
N GLU A 414 25.50 -32.54 -21.87
CA GLU A 414 26.11 -33.20 -23.04
C GLU A 414 27.57 -32.83 -23.23
N TRP A 415 27.92 -31.55 -23.04
CA TRP A 415 29.31 -31.08 -23.12
C TRP A 415 30.18 -31.75 -22.05
N ASN A 416 29.71 -31.80 -20.81
CA ASN A 416 30.42 -32.44 -19.71
C ASN A 416 30.61 -33.94 -19.99
N ARG A 417 29.58 -34.66 -20.44
CA ARG A 417 29.69 -36.08 -20.82
C ARG A 417 30.72 -36.33 -21.92
N LYS A 418 30.74 -35.50 -22.96
CA LYS A 418 31.74 -35.60 -24.03
C LYS A 418 33.16 -35.37 -23.51
N THR A 419 33.32 -34.43 -22.58
CA THR A 419 34.60 -34.10 -21.96
C THR A 419 35.09 -35.25 -21.07
N GLU A 420 34.24 -35.78 -20.20
CA GLU A 420 34.55 -36.94 -19.33
C GLU A 420 34.93 -38.17 -20.16
N TRP A 421 34.20 -38.44 -21.25
CA TRP A 421 34.53 -39.52 -22.17
C TRP A 421 35.92 -39.32 -22.81
N LEU A 422 36.22 -38.10 -23.25
CA LEU A 422 37.52 -37.78 -23.84
C LEU A 422 38.66 -37.98 -22.84
N GLU A 423 38.47 -37.54 -21.60
CA GLU A 423 39.43 -37.72 -20.51
C GLU A 423 39.66 -39.20 -20.18
N ALA A 424 38.59 -40.01 -20.15
CA ALA A 424 38.69 -41.44 -19.94
C ALA A 424 39.47 -42.14 -21.06
N VAL A 425 39.21 -41.77 -22.32
CA VAL A 425 39.96 -42.30 -23.49
C VAL A 425 41.43 -41.91 -23.44
N VAL A 426 41.74 -40.65 -23.09
CA VAL A 426 43.12 -40.18 -22.95
C VAL A 426 43.84 -40.93 -21.82
N THR A 427 43.17 -41.15 -20.70
CA THR A 427 43.73 -41.87 -19.55
C THR A 427 43.98 -43.33 -19.88
N SER A 428 43.04 -44.03 -20.53
CA SER A 428 43.25 -45.43 -20.92
C SER A 428 44.40 -45.58 -21.91
N ARG A 429 44.53 -44.65 -22.87
CA ARG A 429 45.67 -44.60 -23.79
C ARG A 429 47.00 -44.38 -23.09
N LYS A 430 47.03 -43.51 -22.06
CA LYS A 430 48.24 -43.32 -21.24
C LYS A 430 48.61 -44.59 -20.49
N VAL A 431 47.66 -45.26 -19.85
CA VAL A 431 47.89 -46.52 -19.14
C VAL A 431 48.41 -47.60 -20.10
N ALA A 432 47.78 -47.77 -21.26
CA ALA A 432 48.23 -48.72 -22.27
C ALA A 432 49.66 -48.42 -22.75
N ALA A 433 49.98 -47.13 -22.97
CA ALA A 433 51.33 -46.72 -23.33
C ALA A 433 52.36 -46.99 -22.21
N GLU A 434 51.99 -46.79 -20.94
CA GLU A 434 52.84 -47.10 -19.80
C GLU A 434 53.06 -48.62 -19.62
N GLU A 435 52.03 -49.44 -19.82
CA GLU A 435 52.13 -50.89 -19.82
C GLU A 435 53.03 -51.38 -20.95
N GLU A 436 52.88 -50.84 -22.16
CA GLU A 436 53.75 -51.14 -23.30
C GLU A 436 55.21 -50.76 -22.99
N GLN A 437 55.44 -49.59 -22.40
CA GLN A 437 56.77 -49.17 -21.96
C GLN A 437 57.34 -50.07 -20.87
N ARG A 438 56.52 -50.51 -19.91
CA ARG A 438 56.93 -51.43 -18.85
C ARG A 438 57.26 -52.82 -19.41
N ALA A 439 56.47 -53.31 -20.37
CA ALA A 439 56.73 -54.56 -21.08
C ALA A 439 58.05 -54.49 -21.87
N LYS A 440 58.29 -53.36 -22.58
CA LYS A 440 59.57 -53.10 -23.24
C LYS A 440 60.74 -53.12 -22.25
N ARG A 441 60.62 -52.46 -21.09
CA ARG A 441 61.66 -52.48 -20.05
C ARG A 441 61.96 -53.88 -19.54
N LYS A 442 60.93 -54.67 -19.20
CA LYS A 442 61.10 -56.07 -18.77
C LYS A 442 61.75 -56.94 -19.85
N TYR A 443 61.35 -56.74 -21.11
CA TYR A 443 61.98 -57.42 -22.23
C TYR A 443 63.47 -57.07 -22.34
N PHE A 444 63.82 -55.79 -22.23
CA PHE A 444 65.22 -55.35 -22.25
C PHE A 444 66.03 -55.84 -21.04
N GLU A 445 65.43 -55.94 -19.85
CA GLU A 445 66.08 -56.55 -18.67
C GLU A 445 66.33 -58.04 -18.87
N ALA A 446 65.33 -58.81 -19.32
CA ALA A 446 65.49 -60.23 -19.62
C ALA A 446 66.52 -60.47 -20.75
N LEU A 447 66.55 -59.59 -21.75
CA LEU A 447 67.54 -59.61 -22.82
C LEU A 447 68.95 -59.34 -22.28
N LYS A 448 69.09 -58.42 -21.33
CA LYS A 448 70.36 -58.10 -20.66
C LYS A 448 70.84 -59.27 -19.79
N GLU A 449 69.96 -59.88 -19.00
CA GLU A 449 70.26 -61.04 -18.17
C GLU A 449 70.65 -62.27 -19.01
N PHE A 450 69.95 -62.50 -20.13
CA PHE A 450 70.32 -63.53 -21.11
C PHE A 450 71.68 -63.27 -21.76
N LEU A 451 71.99 -62.00 -22.07
CA LEU A 451 73.31 -61.63 -22.58
C LEU A 451 74.38 -61.87 -21.50
N ASP A 452 74.14 -61.54 -20.24
CA ASP A 452 75.13 -61.68 -19.16
C ASP A 452 75.42 -63.14 -18.78
N THR A 453 74.48 -64.07 -19.00
CA THR A 453 74.60 -65.51 -18.66
C THR A 453 75.01 -66.42 -19.82
N SER A 454 75.12 -65.90 -21.05
CA SER A 454 75.40 -66.72 -22.24
C SER A 454 76.86 -66.67 -22.73
N GLU A 455 77.37 -67.82 -23.21
CA GLU A 455 78.69 -67.97 -23.82
C GLU A 455 78.91 -67.05 -25.06
N PRO A 456 80.17 -66.79 -25.48
CA PRO A 456 80.50 -65.70 -26.42
C PRO A 456 79.86 -65.78 -27.82
N LYS A 457 79.46 -66.97 -28.29
CA LYS A 457 78.93 -67.19 -29.64
C LYS A 457 77.46 -66.73 -29.82
N PRO A 458 76.50 -67.05 -28.94
CA PRO A 458 75.12 -66.53 -29.04
C PRO A 458 75.02 -65.00 -28.87
N LYS A 459 75.89 -64.38 -28.06
CA LYS A 459 75.98 -62.92 -27.83
C LYS A 459 76.12 -62.10 -29.13
N ARG A 460 76.98 -62.54 -30.07
CA ARG A 460 77.25 -61.83 -31.34
C ARG A 460 76.08 -61.87 -32.34
N LYS A 461 75.27 -62.92 -32.31
CA LYS A 461 74.14 -63.09 -33.23
C LYS A 461 72.94 -62.25 -32.79
N LEU A 462 72.69 -62.14 -31.48
CA LEU A 462 71.60 -61.35 -30.91
C LEU A 462 71.84 -59.84 -31.03
N LEU A 463 73.08 -59.37 -30.80
CA LEU A 463 73.46 -57.97 -30.96
C LEU A 463 73.25 -57.45 -32.40
N LYS A 464 73.46 -58.29 -33.41
CA LYS A 464 73.16 -57.94 -34.81
C LYS A 464 71.66 -57.74 -35.07
N THR A 465 70.81 -58.53 -34.44
CA THR A 465 69.35 -58.44 -34.59
C THR A 465 68.78 -57.21 -33.87
N ILE A 466 69.32 -56.84 -32.69
CA ILE A 466 68.88 -55.66 -31.92
C ILE A 466 69.19 -54.35 -32.67
N THR A 467 70.32 -54.28 -33.39
CA THR A 467 70.67 -53.09 -34.20
C THR A 467 69.70 -52.86 -35.36
N ILE A 468 69.05 -53.90 -35.87
CA ILE A 468 68.05 -53.79 -36.95
C ILE A 468 66.75 -53.18 -36.42
N PHE A 469 66.33 -53.52 -35.20
CA PHE A 469 65.09 -52.98 -34.61
C PHE A 469 65.21 -51.52 -34.14
N LYS A 470 66.43 -51.00 -33.95
CA LYS A 470 66.65 -49.59 -33.55
C LYS A 470 66.47 -48.59 -34.70
N ASN A 471 66.35 -49.06 -35.95
CA ASN A 471 66.34 -48.25 -37.18
C ASN A 471 65.03 -48.36 -37.99
N LEU A 472 63.95 -48.88 -37.41
CA LEU A 472 62.63 -48.81 -38.03
C LEU A 472 61.90 -47.55 -37.51
N PRO A 473 61.33 -46.72 -38.41
CA PRO A 473 60.82 -45.39 -38.10
C PRO A 473 59.60 -45.37 -37.16
#